data_AF-A0A1T4KQC9-F1
#
_entry.id   AF-A0A1T4KQC9-F1
#
_cell.length_a   1.000
_cell.length_b   1.000
_cell.length_c   1.000
_cell.angle_alpha   90.00
_cell.angle_beta   90.00
_cell.angle_gamma   90.00
#
_symmetry.space_group_name_H-M   'P 1'
#
loop_
_entity.id
_entity.type
_entity.pdbx_description
1 polymer ?
#
loop_
_entity_poly.entity_id
_entity_poly.type
_entity_poly.pdbx_seq_one_letter_code
_entity_poly.pdbx_strand_id
1 'polypeptide(L)'
;SPKIALALVAMKYVFHSEAMHAHLQTAIRTLKELPREEAESFITETFIYLKALIPSKEKEELKMDFIKTSEAYGYETIAEAEEKALAAKYEEGRDEGIEIGVEKGIGIGMERGREEGREEERREIAKALKNNGASLDLIANVSGLSEEEIRNL
;
A
#
# COMPACT_ATOMS: atom_id res chain seq x y z
N SER A 1 -26.56 14.31 -16.66
CA SER A 1 -25.18 14.10 -16.16
C SER A 1 -25.06 12.63 -15.77
N PRO A 2 -24.01 11.92 -16.22
CA PRO A 2 -23.79 10.50 -15.91
C PRO A 2 -23.84 10.24 -14.39
N LYS A 3 -23.22 11.12 -13.59
CA LYS A 3 -23.22 11.03 -12.11
C LYS A 3 -24.62 11.00 -11.48
N ILE A 4 -25.57 11.76 -12.04
CA ILE A 4 -26.96 11.80 -11.54
C ILE A 4 -27.69 10.48 -11.87
N ALA A 5 -27.48 9.94 -13.07
CA ALA A 5 -28.08 8.67 -13.46
C ALA A 5 -27.57 7.52 -12.58
N LEU A 6 -26.28 7.51 -12.28
CA LEU A 6 -25.63 6.52 -11.41
C LEU A 6 -26.11 6.61 -9.95
N ALA A 7 -26.31 7.83 -9.42
CA ALA A 7 -26.91 8.03 -8.10
C ALA A 7 -28.35 7.51 -8.04
N LEU A 8 -29.15 7.75 -9.08
CA LEU A 8 -30.51 7.22 -9.19
C LEU A 8 -30.55 5.68 -9.19
N VAL A 9 -29.60 5.04 -9.86
CA VAL A 9 -29.47 3.57 -9.84
C VAL A 9 -29.21 3.08 -8.42
N ALA A 10 -28.31 3.69 -7.65
CA ALA A 10 -28.07 3.30 -6.26
C ALA A 10 -29.32 3.50 -5.37
N MET A 11 -30.04 4.61 -5.58
CA MET A 11 -31.23 4.94 -4.80
C MET A 11 -32.40 3.96 -5.01
N LYS A 12 -32.52 3.33 -6.19
CA LYS A 12 -33.49 2.25 -6.47
C LYS A 12 -33.37 1.08 -5.48
N TYR A 13 -32.16 0.73 -5.06
CA TYR A 13 -31.90 -0.41 -4.18
C TYR A 13 -31.93 -0.05 -2.68
N VAL A 14 -31.77 1.23 -2.35
CA VAL A 14 -31.87 1.71 -0.96
C VAL A 14 -33.32 2.06 -0.61
N PHE A 15 -34.06 2.70 -1.53
CA PHE A 15 -35.39 3.24 -1.27
C PHE A 15 -36.47 2.49 -2.05
N HIS A 16 -37.41 1.90 -1.32
CA HIS A 16 -38.44 1.01 -1.88
C HIS A 16 -39.82 1.68 -2.03
N SER A 17 -39.96 2.98 -1.76
CA SER A 17 -41.26 3.68 -1.73
C SER A 17 -41.45 4.70 -2.86
N GLU A 18 -42.69 4.83 -3.35
CA GLU A 18 -43.04 5.83 -4.37
C GLU A 18 -42.89 7.27 -3.86
N ALA A 19 -43.04 7.51 -2.56
CA ALA A 19 -42.79 8.81 -1.95
C ALA A 19 -41.36 9.30 -2.17
N MET A 20 -40.37 8.40 -2.16
CA MET A 20 -38.97 8.74 -2.41
C MET A 20 -38.71 9.16 -3.85
N HIS A 21 -39.49 8.66 -4.81
CA HIS A 21 -39.38 9.08 -6.22
C HIS A 21 -39.78 10.56 -6.42
N ALA A 22 -40.74 11.07 -5.65
CA ALA A 22 -41.11 12.48 -5.68
C ALA A 22 -40.03 13.39 -5.05
N HIS A 23 -39.43 12.95 -3.94
CA HIS A 23 -38.34 13.69 -3.29
C HIS A 23 -37.05 13.70 -4.12
N LEU A 24 -36.79 12.64 -4.88
CA LEU A 24 -35.68 12.52 -5.82
C LEU A 24 -35.67 13.63 -6.88
N GLN A 25 -36.82 13.94 -7.47
CA GLN A 25 -36.93 15.01 -8.46
C GLN A 25 -36.58 16.38 -7.87
N THR A 26 -37.01 16.63 -6.63
CA THR A 26 -36.72 17.87 -5.91
C THR A 26 -35.23 17.96 -5.54
N ALA A 27 -34.63 16.85 -5.10
CA ALA A 27 -33.20 16.77 -4.80
C ALA A 27 -32.36 17.02 -6.06
N ILE A 28 -32.71 16.41 -7.20
CA ILE A 28 -32.03 16.62 -8.48
C ILE A 28 -32.11 18.08 -8.92
N ARG A 29 -33.26 18.73 -8.75
CA ARG A 29 -33.40 20.16 -9.07
C ARG A 29 -32.45 21.01 -8.23
N THR A 30 -32.42 20.76 -6.92
CA THR A 30 -31.56 21.49 -5.97
C THR A 30 -30.08 21.24 -6.29
N LEU A 31 -29.69 20.01 -6.64
CA LEU A 31 -28.32 19.68 -7.05
C LEU A 31 -27.86 20.41 -8.31
N LYS A 32 -28.78 20.74 -9.23
CA LYS A 32 -28.46 21.51 -10.44
C LYS A 32 -28.20 23.00 -10.16
N GLU A 33 -28.63 23.49 -9.01
CA GLU A 33 -28.43 24.89 -8.59
C GLU A 33 -27.08 25.09 -7.88
N LEU A 34 -26.40 24.00 -7.48
CA LEU A 34 -25.09 24.05 -6.83
C LEU A 34 -23.95 24.29 -7.83
N PRO A 35 -22.81 24.86 -7.37
CA PRO A 35 -21.57 24.87 -8.13
C PRO A 35 -21.19 23.46 -8.57
N ARG A 36 -20.66 23.33 -9.79
CA ARG A 36 -20.37 22.03 -10.40
C ARG A 36 -19.52 21.14 -9.51
N GLU A 37 -18.46 21.69 -8.92
CA GLU A 37 -17.53 20.94 -8.08
C GLU A 37 -18.19 20.42 -6.80
N GLU A 38 -18.98 21.26 -6.13
CA GLU A 38 -19.74 20.88 -4.93
C GLU A 38 -20.79 19.82 -5.24
N ALA A 39 -21.53 19.98 -6.34
CA ALA A 39 -22.50 18.98 -6.79
C ALA A 39 -21.81 17.64 -7.11
N GLU A 40 -20.63 17.68 -7.72
CA GLU A 40 -19.86 16.49 -8.07
C GLU A 40 -19.28 15.75 -6.84
N SER A 41 -18.75 16.48 -5.85
CA SER A 41 -18.29 15.90 -4.58
C SER A 41 -19.46 15.31 -3.81
N PHE A 42 -20.55 16.06 -3.63
CA PHE A 42 -21.73 15.60 -2.91
C PHE A 42 -22.34 14.33 -3.52
N ILE A 43 -22.45 14.26 -4.86
CA ILE A 43 -22.97 13.07 -5.54
C ILE A 43 -22.04 11.87 -5.35
N THR A 44 -20.73 12.08 -5.42
CA THR A 44 -19.73 11.01 -5.21
C THR A 44 -19.82 10.44 -3.79
N GLU A 45 -19.84 11.29 -2.78
CA GLU A 45 -19.92 10.88 -1.38
C GLU A 45 -21.26 10.21 -1.05
N THR A 46 -22.36 10.77 -1.57
CA THR A 46 -23.70 10.17 -1.44
C THR A 46 -23.74 8.79 -2.06
N PHE A 47 -23.14 8.59 -3.23
CA PHE A 47 -23.07 7.29 -3.88
C PHE A 47 -22.32 6.25 -3.03
N ILE A 48 -21.16 6.62 -2.47
CA ILE A 48 -20.39 5.74 -1.58
C ILE A 48 -21.24 5.34 -0.36
N TYR A 49 -21.92 6.30 0.25
CA TYR A 49 -22.79 6.06 1.40
C TYR A 49 -23.96 5.12 1.05
N LEU A 50 -24.63 5.35 -0.08
CA LEU A 50 -25.73 4.51 -0.53
C LEU A 50 -25.28 3.08 -0.84
N LYS A 51 -24.11 2.87 -1.47
CA LYS A 51 -23.54 1.53 -1.74
C LYS A 51 -23.39 0.70 -0.45
N ALA A 52 -23.04 1.35 0.66
CA ALA A 52 -22.88 0.68 1.95
C ALA A 52 -24.22 0.21 2.55
N LEU A 53 -25.33 0.87 2.22
CA LEU A 53 -26.67 0.56 2.74
C LEU A 53 -27.41 -0.52 1.93
N ILE A 54 -26.89 -0.91 0.76
CA ILE A 54 -27.56 -1.86 -0.13
C ILE A 54 -27.46 -3.30 0.42
N PRO A 55 -28.59 -4.04 0.50
CA PRO A 55 -28.58 -5.43 0.96
C PRO A 55 -27.64 -6.31 0.14
N SER A 56 -26.90 -7.22 0.79
CA SER A 56 -25.92 -8.09 0.11
C SER A 56 -26.48 -8.87 -1.07
N LYS A 57 -27.75 -9.27 -1.02
CA LYS A 57 -28.46 -10.01 -2.08
C LYS A 57 -28.64 -9.21 -3.39
N GLU A 58 -28.60 -7.88 -3.32
CA GLU A 58 -28.87 -6.97 -4.45
C GLU A 58 -27.60 -6.34 -5.02
N LYS A 59 -26.44 -6.59 -4.40
CA LYS A 59 -25.16 -5.97 -4.79
C LYS A 59 -24.72 -6.34 -6.21
N GLU A 60 -24.97 -7.58 -6.63
CA GLU A 60 -24.60 -8.04 -7.98
C GLU A 60 -25.49 -7.39 -9.05
N GLU A 61 -26.80 -7.28 -8.77
CA GLU A 61 -27.75 -6.63 -9.67
C GLU A 61 -27.44 -5.13 -9.81
N LEU A 62 -27.17 -4.46 -8.68
CA LEU A 62 -26.68 -3.08 -8.67
C LEU A 62 -25.42 -2.94 -9.53
N LYS A 63 -24.44 -3.83 -9.37
CA LYS A 63 -23.19 -3.78 -10.13
C LYS A 63 -23.46 -3.85 -11.63
N MET A 64 -24.34 -4.77 -12.06
CA MET A 64 -24.73 -4.91 -13.45
C MET A 64 -25.50 -3.69 -13.99
N ASP A 65 -26.47 -3.18 -13.24
CA ASP A 65 -27.25 -1.98 -13.64
C ASP A 65 -26.36 -0.73 -13.69
N PHE A 66 -25.38 -0.63 -12.80
CA PHE A 66 -24.40 0.45 -12.80
C PHE A 66 -23.47 0.36 -14.00
N ILE A 67 -22.93 -0.82 -14.34
CA ILE A 67 -22.09 -1.02 -15.53
C ILE A 67 -22.86 -0.58 -16.78
N LYS A 68 -24.07 -1.11 -16.99
CA LYS A 68 -24.92 -0.75 -18.14
C LYS A 68 -25.19 0.74 -18.23
N THR A 69 -25.49 1.37 -17.09
CA THR A 69 -25.75 2.82 -17.04
C THR A 69 -24.48 3.59 -17.37
N SER A 70 -23.33 3.21 -16.81
CA SER A 70 -22.05 3.86 -17.06
C SER A 70 -21.64 3.77 -18.53
N GLU A 71 -21.76 2.59 -19.14
CA GLU A 71 -21.52 2.35 -20.56
C GLU A 71 -22.43 3.20 -21.45
N ALA A 72 -23.73 3.25 -21.15
CA ALA A 72 -24.71 4.03 -21.92
C ALA A 72 -24.41 5.54 -21.93
N TYR A 73 -23.76 6.04 -20.89
CA TYR A 73 -23.40 7.46 -20.75
C TYR A 73 -21.91 7.75 -21.00
N GLY A 74 -21.11 6.75 -21.40
CA GLY A 74 -19.68 6.91 -21.69
C GLY A 74 -18.84 7.32 -20.47
N TYR A 75 -19.19 6.82 -19.29
CA TYR A 75 -18.53 7.13 -18.02
C TYR A 75 -17.74 5.92 -17.50
N GLU A 76 -16.72 6.18 -16.68
CA GLU A 76 -15.91 5.14 -16.04
C GLU A 76 -16.76 4.19 -15.19
N THR A 77 -16.66 2.89 -15.48
CA THR A 77 -17.48 1.87 -14.80
C THR A 77 -16.98 1.59 -13.39
N ILE A 78 -17.82 1.00 -12.53
CA ILE A 78 -17.38 0.48 -11.21
C ILE A 78 -16.25 -0.52 -11.38
N ALA A 79 -16.29 -1.37 -12.42
CA ALA A 79 -15.27 -2.37 -12.65
C ALA A 79 -13.90 -1.71 -12.91
N GLU A 80 -13.86 -0.68 -13.75
CA GLU A 80 -12.65 0.09 -14.04
C GLU A 80 -12.13 0.85 -12.81
N ALA A 81 -13.02 1.45 -12.02
CA ALA A 81 -12.64 2.14 -10.79
C ALA A 81 -12.12 1.16 -9.71
N GLU A 82 -12.76 0.00 -9.55
CA GLU A 82 -12.31 -1.07 -8.64
C GLU A 82 -10.97 -1.67 -9.10
N GLU A 83 -10.77 -1.85 -10.42
CA GLU A 83 -9.50 -2.30 -11.00
C GLU A 83 -8.37 -1.31 -10.74
N LYS A 84 -8.58 -0.01 -10.98
CA LYS A 84 -7.59 1.03 -10.67
C LYS A 84 -7.23 1.07 -9.19
N ALA A 85 -8.24 0.98 -8.31
CA ALA A 85 -8.02 0.95 -6.87
C ALA A 85 -7.24 -0.30 -6.43
N LEU A 86 -7.49 -1.45 -7.03
CA LEU A 86 -6.76 -2.68 -6.77
C LEU A 86 -5.31 -2.59 -7.29
N ALA A 87 -5.10 -2.04 -8.48
CA ALA A 87 -3.78 -1.81 -9.05
C ALA A 87 -2.94 -0.88 -8.17
N ALA A 88 -3.51 0.23 -7.69
CA ALA A 88 -2.84 1.16 -6.79
C ALA A 88 -2.41 0.48 -5.49
N LYS A 89 -3.28 -0.33 -4.87
CA LYS A 89 -2.93 -1.11 -3.66
C LYS A 89 -1.82 -2.12 -3.90
N TYR A 90 -1.81 -2.75 -5.07
CA TYR A 90 -0.77 -3.70 -5.44
C TYR A 90 0.58 -3.00 -5.62
N GLU A 91 0.58 -1.83 -6.26
CA GLU A 91 1.78 -1.00 -6.45
C GLU A 91 2.33 -0.53 -5.10
N GLU A 92 1.48 0.02 -4.22
CA GLU A 92 1.85 0.42 -2.86
C GLU A 92 2.48 -0.73 -2.07
N GLY A 93 1.83 -1.90 -2.03
CA GLY A 93 2.36 -3.06 -1.31
C GLY A 93 3.65 -3.62 -1.92
N ARG A 94 3.84 -3.47 -3.24
CA ARG A 94 5.09 -3.86 -3.91
C ARG A 94 6.23 -2.90 -3.53
N ASP A 95 5.97 -1.61 -3.54
CA ASP A 95 6.98 -0.59 -3.22
C ASP A 95 7.40 -0.68 -1.75
N GLU A 96 6.46 -0.83 -0.81
CA GLU A 96 6.75 -1.09 0.61
C GLU A 96 7.60 -2.36 0.78
N GLY A 97 7.26 -3.44 0.06
CA GLY A 97 8.01 -4.69 0.12
C GLY A 97 9.46 -4.55 -0.38
N ILE A 98 9.68 -3.77 -1.44
CA ILE A 98 11.01 -3.46 -1.98
C ILE A 98 11.81 -2.62 -0.98
N GLU A 99 11.20 -1.55 -0.43
CA GLU A 99 11.86 -0.66 0.52
C GLU A 99 12.34 -1.42 1.76
N ILE A 100 11.45 -2.21 2.39
CA ILE A 100 11.79 -3.05 3.55
C ILE A 100 12.88 -4.06 3.20
N GLY A 101 12.81 -4.67 2.01
CA GLY A 101 13.79 -5.65 1.55
C GLY A 101 15.18 -5.05 1.36
N VAL A 102 15.26 -3.86 0.75
CA VAL A 102 16.52 -3.14 0.53
C VAL A 102 17.11 -2.67 1.85
N GLU A 103 16.33 -2.04 2.71
CA GLU A 103 16.79 -1.53 4.00
C GLU A 103 17.37 -2.66 4.87
N LYS A 104 16.63 -3.76 5.01
CA LYS A 104 17.10 -4.93 5.78
C LYS A 104 18.31 -5.59 5.13
N GLY A 105 18.29 -5.75 3.81
CA GLY A 105 19.39 -6.37 3.07
C GLY A 105 20.71 -5.60 3.21
N ILE A 106 20.65 -4.27 3.05
CA ILE A 106 21.81 -3.39 3.22
C ILE A 106 22.26 -3.39 4.68
N GLY A 107 21.33 -3.27 5.64
CA GLY A 107 21.66 -3.25 7.07
C GLY A 107 22.41 -4.52 7.51
N ILE A 108 21.86 -5.69 7.20
CA ILE A 108 22.49 -6.98 7.53
C ILE A 108 23.84 -7.13 6.81
N GLY A 109 23.90 -6.75 5.53
CA GLY A 109 25.14 -6.82 4.74
C GLY A 109 26.26 -5.93 5.31
N MET A 110 25.93 -4.70 5.70
CA MET A 110 26.90 -3.77 6.29
C MET A 110 27.38 -4.21 7.67
N GLU A 111 26.49 -4.72 8.52
CA GLU A 111 26.86 -5.21 9.85
C GLU A 111 27.80 -6.40 9.73
N ARG A 112 27.42 -7.40 8.92
CA ARG A 112 28.22 -8.60 8.69
C ARG A 112 29.58 -8.26 8.06
N GLY A 113 29.61 -7.41 7.03
CA GLY A 113 30.87 -7.00 6.40
C GLY A 113 31.79 -6.24 7.36
N ARG A 114 31.24 -5.44 8.28
CA ARG A 114 32.02 -4.73 9.29
C ARG A 114 32.55 -5.65 10.39
N GLU A 115 31.83 -6.72 10.71
CA GLU A 115 32.30 -7.74 11.67
C GLU A 115 33.40 -8.61 11.04
N GLU A 116 33.15 -9.16 9.85
CA GLU A 116 34.12 -9.96 9.09
C GLU A 116 35.43 -9.17 8.87
N GLY A 117 35.35 -7.91 8.45
CA GLY A 117 36.54 -7.07 8.27
C GLY A 117 37.30 -6.79 9.57
N ARG A 118 36.61 -6.65 10.71
CA ARG A 118 37.27 -6.49 12.01
C ARG A 118 37.92 -7.78 12.50
N GLU A 119 37.33 -8.93 12.23
CA GLU A 119 37.93 -10.24 12.55
C GLU A 119 39.18 -10.51 11.68
N GLU A 120 39.10 -10.22 10.38
CA GLU A 120 40.23 -10.33 9.46
C GLU A 120 41.39 -9.41 9.89
N GLU A 121 41.11 -8.14 10.20
CA GLU A 121 42.12 -7.19 10.66
C GLU A 121 42.80 -7.68 11.95
N ARG A 122 42.04 -8.19 12.93
CA ARG A 122 42.60 -8.77 14.16
C ARG A 122 43.53 -9.94 13.87
N ARG A 123 43.15 -10.84 12.96
CA ARG A 123 43.98 -11.99 12.56
C ARG A 123 45.25 -11.56 11.83
N GLU A 124 45.16 -10.59 10.93
CA GLU A 124 46.33 -10.08 10.20
C GLU A 124 47.34 -9.38 11.13
N ILE A 125 46.86 -8.58 12.08
CA ILE A 125 47.71 -7.98 13.13
C ILE A 125 48.41 -9.06 13.95
N ALA A 126 47.66 -10.10 14.38
CA ALA A 126 48.22 -11.18 15.17
C ALA A 126 49.29 -11.99 14.42
N LYS A 127 49.04 -12.33 13.14
CA LYS A 127 50.03 -12.99 12.27
C LYS A 127 51.29 -12.14 12.11
N ALA A 128 51.13 -10.84 11.85
CA ALA A 128 52.26 -9.93 11.70
C ALA A 128 53.13 -9.89 12.97
N LEU A 129 52.50 -9.77 14.16
CA LEU A 129 53.23 -9.75 15.43
C LEU A 129 53.92 -11.09 15.74
N LYS A 130 53.23 -12.22 15.49
CA LYS A 130 53.78 -13.58 15.65
C LYS A 130 55.01 -13.78 14.78
N ASN A 131 54.95 -13.37 13.52
CA ASN A 131 56.07 -13.47 12.57
C ASN A 131 57.27 -12.60 12.96
N ASN A 132 57.06 -11.54 13.74
CA ASN A 132 58.11 -10.67 14.27
C ASN A 132 58.64 -11.13 15.66
N GLY A 133 58.21 -12.30 16.14
CA GLY A 133 58.69 -12.86 17.41
C GLY A 133 58.14 -12.19 18.66
N ALA A 134 57.00 -11.49 18.57
CA ALA A 134 56.31 -10.96 19.74
C ALA A 134 55.85 -12.08 20.69
N SER A 135 55.84 -11.81 21.99
CA SER A 135 55.32 -12.76 22.99
C SER A 135 53.81 -12.98 22.83
N LEU A 136 53.33 -14.19 23.13
CA LEU A 136 51.91 -14.56 23.11
C LEU A 136 51.03 -13.56 23.86
N ASP A 137 51.42 -13.14 25.07
CA ASP A 137 50.69 -12.15 25.88
C ASP A 137 50.55 -10.80 25.16
N LEU A 138 51.57 -10.37 24.43
CA LEU A 138 51.54 -9.09 23.69
C LEU A 138 50.62 -9.19 22.48
N ILE A 139 50.67 -10.32 21.76
CA ILE A 139 49.79 -10.58 20.62
C ILE A 139 48.33 -10.63 21.06
N ALA A 140 48.02 -11.34 22.15
CA ALA A 140 46.68 -11.41 22.72
C ALA A 140 46.14 -10.04 23.12
N ASN A 141 46.96 -9.23 23.82
CA ASN A 141 46.57 -7.87 24.21
C ASN A 141 46.30 -6.94 23.03
N VAL A 142 47.09 -7.01 21.95
CA VAL A 142 46.97 -6.08 20.81
C VAL A 142 45.88 -6.52 19.81
N SER A 143 45.80 -7.81 19.50
CA SER A 143 44.83 -8.35 18.53
C SER A 143 43.45 -8.64 19.15
N GLY A 144 43.37 -8.79 20.47
CA GLY A 144 42.14 -9.21 21.16
C GLY A 144 41.73 -10.66 20.87
N LEU A 145 42.64 -11.48 20.32
CA LEU A 145 42.46 -12.92 20.12
C LEU A 145 42.90 -13.69 21.36
N SER A 146 42.29 -14.86 21.59
CA SER A 146 42.73 -15.80 22.61
C SER A 146 44.07 -16.44 22.25
N GLU A 147 44.80 -16.92 23.27
CA GLU A 147 46.06 -17.63 23.01
C GLU A 147 45.89 -18.88 22.15
N GLU A 148 44.73 -19.55 22.23
CA GLU A 148 44.41 -20.71 21.39
C GLU A 148 44.25 -20.31 19.92
N GLU A 149 43.50 -19.24 19.64
CA GLU A 149 43.40 -18.67 18.30
C GLU A 149 44.77 -18.28 17.76
N ILE A 150 45.60 -17.61 18.57
CA ILE A 150 46.96 -17.18 18.17
C ILE A 150 47.89 -18.38 17.90
N ARG A 151 47.78 -19.46 18.68
CA ARG A 151 48.54 -20.69 18.45
C ARG A 151 48.14 -21.36 17.13
N ASN A 152 46.88 -21.22 16.73
CA ASN A 152 46.31 -21.79 15.50
C ASN A 152 46.41 -20.90 14.25
N LEU A 153 46.89 -19.65 14.38
CA LEU A 153 47.25 -18.77 13.25
C LEU A 153 48.53 -19.21 12.53
#